data_AF-A0A383ACJ1-F1
#
_entry.id   AF-A0A383ACJ1-F1
#
_cell.length_a   1.000
_cell.length_b   1.000
_cell.length_c   1.000
_cell.angle_alpha   90.00
_cell.angle_beta   90.00
_cell.angle_gamma   90.00
#
_symmetry.space_group_name_H-M   'P 1'
#
loop_
_entity.id
_entity.type
_entity.pdbx_description
1 polymer ?
#
loop_
_entity_poly.entity_id
_entity_poly.type
_entity_poly.pdbx_seq_one_letter_code
_entity_poly.pdbx_strand_id
1 'polypeptide(L)'
;MNLRILVAATVLSLLATPTSALQDQEEAPDTTTEREMREKTSLPLEAARMLALDTDQGTWLSVDVSPDGRNVIFDLLGDLYTVPI
;
A
#
# COMPACT_ATOMS: atom_id res chain seq x y z
N MET A 1 -19.91 47.76 51.40
CA MET A 1 -18.90 48.59 50.70
C MET A 1 -18.96 48.21 49.22
N ASN A 2 -19.11 49.20 48.34
CA ASN A 2 -19.75 49.16 47.01
C ASN A 2 -18.96 48.36 45.95
N LEU A 3 -19.58 47.41 45.22
CA LEU A 3 -20.16 47.48 43.86
C LEU A 3 -19.16 47.72 42.71
N ARG A 4 -19.06 46.77 41.75
CA ARG A 4 -19.26 46.98 40.29
C ARG A 4 -19.06 45.71 39.43
N ILE A 5 -20.12 45.36 38.68
CA ILE A 5 -20.17 44.39 37.57
C ILE A 5 -20.28 45.19 36.25
N LEU A 6 -19.52 44.84 35.21
CA LEU A 6 -19.84 45.02 33.78
C LEU A 6 -18.74 44.30 32.94
N VAL A 7 -18.94 43.17 32.24
CA VAL A 7 -19.68 42.86 30.99
C VAL A 7 -18.81 42.95 29.71
N ALA A 8 -18.87 41.84 28.95
CA ALA A 8 -18.70 41.64 27.50
C ALA A 8 -17.28 41.72 26.87
N ALA A 9 -16.83 40.63 26.25
CA ALA A 9 -17.11 40.33 24.84
C ALA A 9 -16.31 39.09 24.35
N THR A 10 -17.03 38.12 23.73
CA THR A 10 -16.67 37.34 22.51
C THR A 10 -15.25 36.73 22.42
N VAL A 11 -15.02 35.44 22.16
CA VAL A 11 -15.42 34.64 20.99
C VAL A 11 -15.23 33.15 21.29
N LEU A 12 -16.21 32.38 20.81
CA LEU A 12 -16.33 30.93 20.70
C LEU A 12 -15.17 30.25 19.94
N SER A 13 -14.52 29.25 20.53
CA SER A 13 -13.91 28.14 19.75
C SER A 13 -13.87 26.83 20.56
N LEU A 14 -14.63 25.88 20.04
CA LEU A 14 -14.93 24.52 20.47
C LEU A 14 -13.72 23.57 20.28
N LEU A 15 -13.27 22.89 21.35
CA LEU A 15 -12.45 21.68 21.24
C LEU A 15 -13.20 20.51 21.88
N ALA A 16 -13.86 19.71 21.03
CA ALA A 16 -14.36 18.39 21.40
C ALA A 16 -13.22 17.39 21.25
N THR A 17 -12.72 16.86 22.36
CA THR A 17 -11.78 15.72 22.36
C THR A 17 -12.58 14.42 22.30
N PRO A 18 -12.41 13.56 21.28
CA PRO A 18 -13.00 12.24 21.32
C PRO A 18 -12.21 11.38 22.33
N THR A 19 -12.93 10.83 23.30
CA THR A 19 -12.47 9.74 24.17
C THR A 19 -12.12 8.53 23.30
N SER A 20 -10.85 8.14 23.27
CA SER A 20 -10.38 6.87 22.71
C SER A 20 -9.60 6.11 23.76
N ALA A 21 -10.26 5.14 24.39
CA ALA A 21 -9.73 4.18 25.37
C ALA A 21 -10.96 3.34 25.81
N LEU A 22 -11.18 2.07 25.49
CA LEU A 22 -10.33 0.93 25.13
C LEU A 22 -11.05 0.15 24.02
N GLN A 23 -10.40 -0.05 22.87
CA GLN A 23 -10.67 -1.21 22.04
C GLN A 23 -9.49 -2.16 22.30
N ASP A 24 -9.77 -3.35 22.85
CA ASP A 24 -8.81 -4.45 22.84
C ASP A 24 -8.40 -4.68 21.38
N GLN A 25 -7.20 -4.23 21.04
CA GLN A 25 -6.54 -4.55 19.78
C GLN A 25 -5.97 -5.95 19.96
N GLU A 26 -6.70 -6.95 19.48
CA GLU A 26 -6.14 -8.25 19.18
C GLU A 26 -5.04 -8.04 18.14
N GLU A 27 -3.80 -8.19 18.60
CA GLU A 27 -2.59 -7.99 17.81
C GLU A 27 -2.63 -8.98 16.63
N ALA A 28 -2.83 -8.45 15.42
CA ALA A 28 -2.77 -9.23 14.19
C ALA A 28 -1.42 -9.98 14.15
N PRO A 29 -1.38 -11.22 13.63
CA PRO A 29 -0.17 -12.04 13.66
C PRO A 29 0.98 -11.27 13.03
N ASP A 30 2.12 -11.26 13.72
CA ASP A 30 3.33 -10.55 13.31
C ASP A 30 3.83 -11.09 11.96
N THR A 31 3.38 -10.43 10.88
CA THR A 31 3.76 -10.75 9.50
C THR A 31 5.25 -10.59 9.21
N THR A 32 6.00 -10.01 10.16
CA THR A 32 7.45 -9.85 10.12
C THR A 32 8.14 -11.19 10.30
N THR A 33 7.73 -11.97 11.31
CA THR A 33 8.32 -13.28 11.63
C THR A 33 8.14 -14.30 10.49
N GLU A 34 7.02 -14.27 9.76
CA GLU A 34 6.80 -15.17 8.61
C GLU A 34 7.58 -14.74 7.35
N ARG A 35 7.77 -13.43 7.13
CA ARG A 35 8.59 -12.92 6.01
C ARG A 35 10.05 -13.30 6.19
N GLU A 36 10.59 -13.15 7.40
CA GLU A 36 11.98 -13.51 7.73
C GLU A 36 12.26 -15.01 7.56
N MET A 37 11.28 -15.87 7.83
CA MET A 37 11.43 -17.33 7.66
C MET A 37 11.45 -17.73 6.17
N ARG A 38 10.66 -17.06 5.33
CA ARG A 38 10.71 -17.26 3.87
C ARG A 38 12.04 -16.81 3.27
N GLU A 39 12.63 -15.75 3.82
CA GLU A 39 13.92 -15.22 3.38
C GLU A 39 15.08 -16.18 3.72
N LYS A 40 15.06 -16.83 4.89
CA LYS A 40 16.07 -17.85 5.26
C LYS A 40 15.99 -19.16 4.46
N THR A 41 14.91 -19.36 3.71
CA THR A 41 14.70 -20.55 2.86
C THR A 41 14.75 -20.20 1.37
N SER A 42 15.30 -19.03 1.01
CA SER A 42 15.42 -18.61 -0.38
C SER A 42 16.38 -19.51 -1.16
N LEU A 43 16.11 -19.67 -2.45
CA LEU A 43 16.95 -20.43 -3.38
C LEU A 43 18.40 -19.92 -3.33
N PRO A 44 19.42 -20.79 -3.43
CA PRO A 44 20.82 -20.44 -3.22
C PRO A 44 21.45 -19.59 -4.34
N LEU A 45 20.62 -18.97 -5.19
CA LEU A 45 21.06 -18.21 -6.35
C LEU A 45 20.83 -16.72 -6.11
N GLU A 46 21.94 -15.98 -6.09
CA GLU A 46 21.92 -14.53 -6.16
C GLU A 46 21.75 -14.08 -7.61
N ALA A 47 20.97 -13.01 -7.83
CA ALA A 47 20.78 -12.46 -9.18
C ALA A 47 22.10 -11.88 -9.71
N ALA A 48 22.61 -12.43 -10.82
CA ALA A 48 23.91 -12.03 -11.38
C ALA A 48 23.93 -10.58 -11.91
N ARG A 49 22.79 -10.08 -12.40
CA ARG A 49 22.62 -8.70 -12.87
C ARG A 49 21.14 -8.32 -12.90
N MET A 50 20.88 -7.03 -12.78
CA MET A 50 19.58 -6.43 -13.07
C MET A 50 19.57 -5.91 -14.51
N LEU A 51 18.47 -6.12 -15.23
CA LEU A 51 18.26 -5.57 -16.57
C LEU A 51 17.05 -4.64 -16.52
N ALA A 52 17.24 -3.40 -16.98
CA ALA A 52 16.13 -2.49 -17.25
C ALA A 52 15.63 -2.80 -18.67
N LEU A 53 14.33 -3.06 -18.81
CA LEU A 53 13.70 -3.36 -20.10
C LEU A 53 12.92 -2.14 -20.56
N ASP A 54 13.33 -1.61 -21.71
CA ASP A 54 12.62 -0.59 -22.48
C ASP A 54 12.62 -1.07 -23.93
N THR A 55 11.47 -1.53 -24.41
CA THR A 55 11.33 -2.15 -25.74
C THR A 55 9.90 -2.01 -26.25
N ASP A 56 9.77 -1.91 -27.57
CA ASP A 56 8.48 -1.81 -28.28
C ASP A 56 8.06 -3.13 -28.95
N GLN A 57 8.96 -4.12 -29.02
CA GLN A 57 8.74 -5.37 -29.76
C GLN A 57 9.29 -6.58 -29.00
N GLY A 58 8.68 -7.74 -29.24
CA GLY A 58 9.11 -9.03 -28.73
C GLY A 58 8.80 -10.14 -29.73
N THR A 59 9.50 -11.26 -29.63
CA THR A 59 9.33 -12.42 -30.52
C THR A 59 8.81 -13.60 -29.71
N TRP A 60 7.89 -14.38 -30.28
CA TRP A 60 7.32 -15.59 -29.65
C TRP A 60 6.62 -15.35 -28.31
N LEU A 61 5.85 -14.27 -28.22
CA LEU A 61 5.06 -13.98 -27.03
C LEU A 61 3.78 -14.82 -27.02
N SER A 62 3.40 -15.35 -25.85
CA SER A 62 2.05 -15.84 -25.61
C SER A 62 1.18 -14.64 -25.22
N VAL A 63 0.04 -14.46 -25.88
CA VAL A 63 -0.82 -13.27 -25.71
C VAL A 63 -2.25 -13.69 -25.41
N ASP A 64 -2.87 -13.06 -24.41
CA ASP A 64 -4.29 -13.25 -24.06
C ASP A 64 -4.94 -11.92 -23.64
N VAL A 65 -6.26 -11.89 -23.48
CA VAL A 65 -7.05 -10.74 -23.04
C VAL A 65 -7.65 -11.01 -21.67
N SER A 66 -7.58 -10.03 -20.76
CA SER A 66 -8.17 -10.15 -19.43
C SER A 66 -9.70 -10.35 -19.51
N PRO A 67 -10.33 -11.05 -18.55
CA PRO A 67 -11.76 -11.35 -18.60
C PRO A 67 -12.68 -10.12 -18.65
N ASP A 68 -12.20 -8.98 -18.15
CA ASP A 68 -12.90 -7.68 -18.21
C ASP A 68 -12.75 -6.97 -19.56
N GLY A 69 -11.93 -7.51 -20.48
CA GLY A 69 -11.66 -6.98 -21.81
C GLY A 69 -10.80 -5.72 -21.85
N ARG A 70 -10.21 -5.29 -20.72
CA ARG A 70 -9.52 -4.00 -20.62
C ARG A 70 -8.01 -4.09 -20.79
N ASN A 71 -7.43 -5.27 -20.74
CA ASN A 71 -5.98 -5.44 -20.80
C ASN A 71 -5.60 -6.61 -21.70
N VAL A 72 -4.49 -6.43 -22.42
CA VAL A 72 -3.72 -7.54 -22.98
C VAL A 72 -2.71 -8.00 -21.95
N ILE A 73 -2.56 -9.31 -21.81
CA ILE A 73 -1.62 -9.98 -20.93
C ILE A 73 -0.65 -10.78 -21.81
N PHE A 74 0.65 -10.68 -21.56
CA PHE A 74 1.66 -11.45 -22.29
C PHE A 74 2.89 -11.78 -21.44
N ASP A 75 3.64 -12.81 -21.83
CA ASP A 75 4.90 -13.19 -21.16
C ASP A 75 6.13 -12.56 -21.84
N LEU A 76 7.12 -12.12 -21.05
CA LEU A 76 8.43 -11.67 -21.53
C LEU A 76 9.52 -11.94 -20.49
N LEU A 77 10.57 -12.68 -20.89
CA LEU A 77 11.68 -13.10 -20.01
C LEU A 77 11.26 -13.87 -18.74
N GLY A 78 10.10 -14.54 -18.80
CA GLY A 78 9.56 -15.32 -17.69
C GLY A 78 8.64 -14.54 -16.75
N ASP A 79 8.50 -13.22 -16.94
CA ASP A 79 7.54 -12.39 -16.22
C ASP A 79 6.27 -12.17 -17.06
N LEU A 80 5.15 -11.89 -16.37
CA LEU A 80 3.89 -11.50 -17.02
C LEU A 80 3.71 -9.98 -16.99
N TYR A 81 3.41 -9.43 -18.16
CA TYR A 81 3.16 -8.02 -18.38
C TYR A 81 1.71 -7.78 -18.78
N THR A 82 1.20 -6.58 -18.47
CA THR A 82 -0.16 -6.16 -18.84
C THR A 82 -0.15 -4.77 -19.45
N VAL A 83 -0.90 -4.57 -20.51
CA VAL A 83 -1.11 -3.25 -21.13
C VAL A 83 -2.60 -3.00 -21.37
N PRO A 84 -3.10 -1.77 -21.19
CA PRO A 84 -4.50 -1.45 -21.41
C PRO A 84 -4.86 -1.51 -22.90
N ILE A 85 -6.10 -1.93 -23.19
CA ILE A 85 -6.74 -1.88 -24.51
C ILE A 85 -8.12 -1.23 -24.45
#